data_AF-Q99MH0-F1
#
_entry.id   AF-Q99MH0-F1
#
_cell.length_a   1.000
_cell.length_b   1.000
_cell.length_c   1.000
_cell.angle_alpha   90.00
_cell.angle_beta   90.00
_cell.angle_gamma   90.00
#
_symmetry.space_group_name_H-M   'P 1'
#
loop_
_entity.id
_entity.type
_entity.pdbx_description
1 polymer ?
#
loop_
_entity_poly.entity_id
_entity_poly.type
_entity_poly.pdbx_seq_one_letter_code
_entity_poly.pdbx_strand_id
1 'polypeptide(L)'
;FLSYYTRVLPPVADDCPTPLGVKGNKELPDSKEVLEKVLLRRKFIPDPQGTNMMFAFFAQHFTHQFFKTDQKRGPGFTRGLGHGVDLNHIYGETLERQHKLRLFKDGKLKYQVIGGEVYPPTVNDTQV
;
A
#
# COMPACT_ATOMS: atom_id res chain seq x y z
N PHE A 1 10.20 16.21 -4.88
CA PHE A 1 9.82 14.88 -5.40
C PHE A 1 8.39 14.91 -5.90
N LEU A 2 8.12 14.24 -7.03
CA LEU A 2 6.76 14.06 -7.51
C LEU A 2 6.00 13.16 -6.53
N SER A 3 4.81 13.61 -6.13
CA SER A 3 3.94 12.90 -5.19
C SER A 3 2.75 12.24 -5.89
N TYR A 4 2.74 12.24 -7.22
CA TYR A 4 1.70 11.61 -8.03
C TYR A 4 2.10 10.19 -8.39
N TYR A 5 1.14 9.27 -8.41
CA TYR A 5 1.28 8.06 -9.20
C TYR A 5 1.27 8.41 -10.69
N THR A 6 2.16 7.78 -11.46
CA THR A 6 2.10 7.85 -12.92
C THR A 6 0.95 7.00 -13.46
N ARG A 7 0.56 7.25 -14.71
CA ARG A 7 -0.44 6.46 -15.43
C ARG A 7 0.10 6.06 -16.79
N VAL A 8 -0.17 4.82 -17.18
CA VAL A 8 0.17 4.31 -18.53
C VAL A 8 -0.75 4.90 -19.59
N LEU A 9 -2.01 5.18 -19.25
CA LEU A 9 -3.01 5.80 -20.12
C LEU A 9 -3.54 7.10 -19.50
N PRO A 10 -3.84 8.13 -20.32
CA PRO A 10 -4.45 9.37 -19.83
C PRO A 10 -5.83 9.13 -19.21
N PRO A 11 -6.34 10.06 -18.38
CA PRO A 11 -7.75 10.05 -17.98
C PRO A 11 -8.67 10.17 -19.19
N VAL A 12 -9.88 9.61 -19.08
CA VAL A 12 -11.00 10.01 -19.94
C VAL A 12 -11.24 11.50 -19.68
N ALA A 13 -11.42 12.28 -20.74
CA ALA A 13 -11.61 13.73 -20.61
C ALA A 13 -12.96 14.05 -19.95
N ASP A 14 -12.99 15.13 -19.15
CA ASP A 14 -14.15 15.51 -18.35
C ASP A 14 -15.38 15.90 -19.20
N ASP A 15 -15.17 16.25 -20.47
CA ASP A 15 -16.19 16.64 -21.45
C ASP A 15 -16.73 15.48 -22.29
N CYS A 16 -16.29 14.24 -22.03
CA CYS A 16 -16.76 13.07 -22.74
C CYS A 16 -18.26 12.78 -22.44
N PRO A 17 -19.02 12.29 -23.44
CA PRO A 17 -20.48 12.09 -23.29
C PRO A 17 -20.85 10.91 -22.38
N THR A 18 -19.91 10.00 -22.09
CA THR A 18 -20.08 8.88 -21.16
C THR A 18 -18.84 8.75 -20.26
N PRO A 19 -18.94 8.10 -19.08
CA PRO A 19 -17.81 7.91 -18.17
C PRO A 19 -16.61 7.14 -18.78
N LEU A 20 -16.81 6.43 -19.89
CA LEU A 20 -15.79 5.66 -20.59
C LEU A 20 -15.45 6.24 -21.98
N GLY A 21 -15.74 7.51 -22.23
CA GLY A 21 -15.56 8.17 -23.52
C GLY A 21 -16.89 8.27 -24.27
N VAL A 22 -17.10 7.44 -25.29
CA VAL A 22 -18.27 7.54 -26.19
C VAL A 22 -19.19 6.32 -26.20
N LYS A 23 -18.84 5.25 -25.49
CA LYS A 23 -19.59 3.99 -25.46
C LYS A 23 -20.14 3.72 -24.07
N GLY A 24 -21.30 3.08 -24.01
CA GLY A 24 -21.97 2.68 -22.78
C GLY A 24 -23.08 3.65 -22.36
N ASN A 25 -23.61 3.42 -21.16
CA ASN A 25 -24.64 4.28 -20.58
C ASN A 25 -24.02 5.56 -20.00
N LYS A 26 -24.87 6.53 -19.68
CA LYS A 26 -24.47 7.80 -19.06
C LYS A 26 -23.89 7.64 -17.65
N GLU A 27 -24.26 6.57 -16.96
CA GLU A 27 -23.77 6.24 -15.62
C GLU A 27 -23.18 4.83 -15.63
N LEU A 28 -22.14 4.63 -14.82
CA LEU A 28 -21.60 3.30 -14.55
C LEU A 28 -22.58 2.52 -13.67
N PRO A 29 -22.53 1.17 -13.69
CA PRO A 29 -23.27 0.35 -12.73
C PRO A 29 -22.93 0.73 -11.29
N ASP A 30 -23.89 0.56 -10.38
CA ASP A 30 -23.65 0.80 -8.95
C ASP A 30 -22.52 -0.12 -8.44
N SER A 31 -21.51 0.49 -7.82
CA SER A 31 -20.31 -0.22 -7.37
C SER A 31 -20.62 -1.29 -6.32
N LYS A 32 -21.64 -1.07 -5.47
CA LYS A 32 -22.07 -2.03 -4.46
C LYS A 32 -22.79 -3.21 -5.11
N GLU A 33 -23.66 -2.97 -6.08
CA GLU A 33 -24.31 -4.04 -6.84
C GLU A 33 -23.28 -4.94 -7.54
N VAL A 34 -22.26 -4.35 -8.19
CA VAL A 34 -21.16 -5.13 -8.82
C VAL A 34 -20.43 -5.98 -7.77
N LEU A 35 -20.06 -5.40 -6.63
CA LEU A 35 -19.40 -6.12 -5.54
C LEU A 35 -20.24 -7.32 -5.06
N GLU A 36 -21.53 -7.11 -4.78
CA GLU A 36 -22.41 -8.12 -4.21
C GLU A 36 -22.75 -9.24 -5.21
N LYS A 37 -22.92 -8.90 -6.49
CA LYS A 37 -23.31 -9.85 -7.52
C LYS A 37 -22.15 -10.71 -8.00
N VAL A 38 -20.94 -10.16 -8.17
CA VAL A 38 -19.85 -10.88 -8.87
C VAL A 38 -18.53 -11.01 -8.11
N LEU A 39 -18.30 -10.29 -7.00
CA LEU A 39 -17.02 -10.33 -6.28
C LEU A 39 -17.11 -10.93 -4.86
N LEU A 40 -18.27 -10.81 -4.20
CA LEU A 40 -18.43 -11.26 -2.82
C LEU A 40 -18.31 -12.80 -2.73
N ARG A 41 -17.33 -13.25 -1.97
CA ARG A 41 -17.04 -14.68 -1.77
C ARG A 41 -18.23 -15.40 -1.11
N ARG A 42 -18.78 -16.40 -1.78
CA ARG A 42 -19.88 -17.26 -1.25
C ARG A 42 -19.37 -18.56 -0.63
N LYS A 43 -18.35 -19.15 -1.25
CA LYS A 43 -17.58 -20.29 -0.74
C LYS A 43 -16.11 -19.98 -0.93
N PHE A 44 -15.25 -20.48 -0.05
CA PHE A 44 -13.82 -20.35 -0.25
C PHE A 44 -13.40 -21.14 -1.49
N ILE A 45 -12.66 -20.47 -2.37
CA ILE A 45 -12.05 -21.08 -3.55
C ILE A 45 -10.55 -21.03 -3.30
N PRO A 46 -9.90 -22.17 -2.99
CA PRO A 46 -8.45 -22.21 -2.84
C PRO A 46 -7.79 -21.89 -4.18
N ASP A 47 -6.59 -21.31 -4.12
CA ASP A 47 -5.79 -21.12 -5.32
C ASP A 47 -5.35 -22.49 -5.87
N PRO A 48 -5.68 -22.85 -7.13
CA PRO A 48 -5.29 -24.12 -7.72
C PRO A 48 -3.77 -24.27 -7.89
N GLN A 49 -2.99 -23.19 -7.82
CA GLN A 49 -1.52 -23.24 -7.88
C GLN A 49 -0.87 -23.53 -6.52
N GLY A 50 -1.65 -23.62 -5.44
CA GLY A 50 -1.15 -23.95 -4.10
C GLY A 50 -0.50 -22.76 -3.36
N THR A 51 -0.83 -21.52 -3.74
CA THR A 51 -0.39 -20.32 -3.01
C THR A 51 -0.84 -20.38 -1.54
N ASN A 52 0.09 -20.09 -0.64
CA ASN A 52 -0.14 -20.17 0.80
C ASN A 52 -0.16 -18.78 1.47
N MET A 53 -0.40 -18.76 2.79
CA MET A 53 -0.46 -17.51 3.56
C MET A 53 0.89 -16.79 3.67
N MET A 54 2.01 -17.51 3.63
CA MET A 54 3.33 -16.87 3.64
C MET A 54 3.51 -16.01 2.40
N PHE A 55 3.08 -16.51 1.23
CA PHE A 55 3.06 -15.72 0.00
C PHE A 55 2.13 -14.51 0.09
N ALA A 56 0.90 -14.69 0.59
CA ALA A 56 -0.05 -13.59 0.73
C ALA A 56 0.48 -12.46 1.62
N PHE A 57 1.06 -12.81 2.78
CA PHE A 57 1.67 -11.83 3.68
C PHE A 57 2.93 -11.19 3.09
N PHE A 58 3.75 -11.96 2.38
CA PHE A 58 4.91 -11.40 1.66
C PHE A 58 4.47 -10.37 0.63
N ALA A 59 3.48 -10.70 -0.22
CA ALA A 59 2.95 -9.79 -1.21
C ALA A 59 2.40 -8.52 -0.56
N GLN A 60 1.65 -8.64 0.54
CA GLN A 60 1.16 -7.47 1.29
C GLN A 60 2.30 -6.62 1.83
N HIS A 61 3.23 -7.22 2.58
CA HIS A 61 4.36 -6.51 3.19
C HIS A 61 5.22 -5.78 2.14
N PHE A 62 5.60 -6.51 1.09
CA PHE A 62 6.45 -6.01 0.02
C PHE A 62 5.80 -4.86 -0.76
N THR A 63 4.53 -4.99 -1.14
CA THR A 63 3.85 -3.98 -1.96
C THR A 63 3.57 -2.68 -1.21
N HIS A 64 3.37 -2.76 0.11
CA HIS A 64 3.05 -1.59 0.94
C HIS A 64 4.23 -0.63 1.17
N GLN A 65 5.42 -0.94 0.65
CA GLN A 65 6.51 0.03 0.59
C GLN A 65 6.31 1.07 -0.53
N PHE A 66 5.62 0.72 -1.63
CA PHE A 66 5.39 1.64 -2.77
C PHE A 66 3.90 1.98 -3.02
N PHE A 67 2.95 1.18 -2.51
CA PHE A 67 1.53 1.53 -2.52
C PHE A 67 1.10 2.16 -1.19
N LYS A 68 1.28 3.49 -1.07
CA LYS A 68 1.02 4.29 0.15
C LYS A 68 0.21 5.55 -0.18
N THR A 69 -1.00 5.36 -0.73
CA THR A 69 -1.89 6.46 -1.15
C THR A 69 -2.02 7.56 -0.08
N ASP A 70 -1.88 8.81 -0.49
CA ASP A 70 -2.10 9.98 0.36
C ASP A 70 -3.59 10.38 0.34
N GLN A 71 -4.34 9.79 1.26
CA GLN A 71 -5.78 10.01 1.38
C GLN A 71 -6.16 11.47 1.67
N LYS A 72 -5.24 12.30 2.19
CA LYS A 72 -5.53 13.73 2.43
C LYS A 72 -5.56 14.54 1.14
N ARG A 73 -4.79 14.13 0.14
CA ARG A 73 -4.68 14.82 -1.16
C ARG A 73 -5.54 14.19 -2.24
N GLY A 74 -5.82 12.89 -2.11
CA GLY A 74 -6.70 12.15 -3.00
C GLY A 74 -6.04 10.93 -3.63
N PRO A 75 -6.79 10.16 -4.42
CA PRO A 75 -6.40 8.82 -4.87
C PRO A 75 -5.19 8.80 -5.82
N GLY A 76 -4.90 9.91 -6.51
CA GLY A 76 -3.76 10.02 -7.42
C GLY A 76 -2.41 10.28 -6.74
N PHE A 77 -2.38 10.45 -5.41
CA PHE A 77 -1.19 10.85 -4.67
C PHE A 77 -0.61 9.73 -3.82
N THR A 78 0.71 9.73 -3.64
CA THR A 78 1.46 8.77 -2.82
C THR A 78 2.29 9.47 -1.74
N ARG A 79 2.41 8.80 -0.59
CA ARG A 79 3.39 9.13 0.46
C ARG A 79 4.73 8.41 0.27
N GLY A 80 4.79 7.37 -0.57
CA GLY A 80 6.01 6.64 -0.91
C GLY A 80 6.80 7.37 -2.00
N LEU A 81 7.67 8.30 -1.61
CA LEU A 81 8.37 9.21 -2.52
C LEU A 81 9.59 8.57 -3.20
N GLY A 82 10.03 7.40 -2.74
CA GLY A 82 11.04 6.58 -3.41
C GLY A 82 10.53 5.86 -4.67
N HIS A 83 9.20 5.74 -4.85
CA HIS A 83 8.57 5.13 -6.03
C HIS A 83 9.08 3.72 -6.40
N GLY A 84 9.42 2.90 -5.41
CA GLY A 84 9.95 1.56 -5.69
C GLY A 84 10.38 0.80 -4.45
N VAL A 85 11.39 -0.05 -4.64
CA VAL A 85 11.95 -0.92 -3.61
C VAL A 85 13.06 -0.20 -2.86
N ASP A 86 12.68 0.64 -1.90
CA ASP A 86 13.60 1.43 -1.04
C ASP A 86 13.58 0.97 0.43
N LEU A 87 12.76 -0.03 0.76
CA LEU A 87 12.55 -0.56 2.10
C LEU A 87 12.00 0.46 3.11
N ASN A 88 11.29 1.51 2.67
CA ASN A 88 10.70 2.52 3.58
C ASN A 88 9.66 1.94 4.58
N HIS A 89 9.04 0.81 4.25
CA HIS A 89 8.18 0.05 5.18
C HIS A 89 8.92 -0.54 6.39
N ILE A 90 10.26 -0.63 6.33
CA ILE A 90 11.15 -1.06 7.43
C ILE A 90 11.85 0.16 8.03
N TYR A 91 12.43 1.02 7.19
CA TYR A 91 13.31 2.11 7.63
C TYR A 91 12.58 3.44 7.83
N GLY A 92 11.31 3.56 7.47
CA GLY A 92 10.56 4.80 7.49
C GLY A 92 10.71 5.62 6.19
N GLU A 93 9.68 6.41 5.90
CA GLU A 93 9.62 7.27 4.70
C GLU A 93 10.53 8.50 4.80
N THR A 94 10.70 9.04 6.00
CA THR A 94 11.44 10.27 6.25
C THR A 94 12.70 9.97 7.05
N LEU A 95 13.73 10.78 6.85
CA LEU A 95 14.97 10.68 7.62
C LEU A 95 14.72 10.82 9.12
N GLU A 96 13.78 11.69 9.51
CA GLU A 96 13.36 11.83 10.91
C GLU A 96 12.81 10.50 11.47
N ARG A 97 11.89 9.85 10.74
CA ARG A 97 11.35 8.54 11.15
C ARG A 97 12.44 7.48 11.21
N GLN A 98 13.33 7.47 10.22
CA GLN A 98 14.47 6.55 10.16
C GLN A 98 15.39 6.73 11.36
N HIS A 99 15.71 7.96 11.76
CA HIS A 99 16.55 8.23 12.93
C HIS A 99 15.91 7.71 14.22
N LYS A 100 14.61 7.96 14.41
CA LYS A 100 13.88 7.46 15.59
C LYS A 100 13.86 5.93 15.70
N LEU A 101 13.96 5.22 14.58
CA LEU A 101 14.02 3.75 14.51
C LEU A 101 15.43 3.18 14.71
N ARG A 102 16.49 3.97 14.54
CA ARG A 102 17.89 3.50 14.61
C ARG A 102 18.37 3.44 16.05
N LEU A 103 19.19 2.43 16.33
CA LEU A 103 19.91 2.29 17.60
C LEU A 103 21.14 3.22 17.66
N PHE A 104 21.61 3.67 16.49
CA PHE A 104 22.86 4.44 16.32
C PHE A 104 24.11 3.74 16.88
N LYS A 105 24.05 2.42 17.00
CA LYS A 105 25.16 1.56 17.39
C LYS A 105 25.26 0.40 16.41
N ASP A 106 26.46 0.14 15.93
CA ASP A 106 26.78 -0.94 14.98
C ASP A 106 25.92 -0.94 13.70
N GLY A 107 25.33 0.19 13.32
CA GLY A 107 24.40 0.28 12.19
C GLY A 107 23.02 -0.37 12.41
N LYS A 108 22.67 -0.76 13.65
CA LYS A 108 21.43 -1.51 13.95
C LYS A 108 20.19 -0.63 14.10
N LEU A 109 19.01 -1.26 13.97
CA LEU A 109 17.72 -0.71 14.40
C LEU A 109 17.48 -0.98 15.89
N LYS A 110 16.64 -0.15 16.52
CA LYS A 110 16.11 -0.42 17.86
C LYS A 110 15.27 -1.71 17.83
N TYR A 111 15.20 -2.40 18.96
CA TYR A 111 14.44 -3.63 19.15
C TYR A 111 14.09 -3.81 20.63
N GLN A 112 13.24 -4.78 20.95
CA GLN A 112 12.98 -5.26 22.30
C GLN A 112 13.12 -6.78 22.36
N VAL A 113 13.31 -7.33 23.55
CA VAL A 113 13.39 -8.78 23.77
C VAL A 113 12.22 -9.22 24.64
N ILE A 114 11.42 -10.15 24.13
CA ILE A 114 10.23 -10.69 24.82
C ILE A 114 10.33 -12.21 24.79
N GLY A 115 10.38 -12.84 25.96
CA GLY A 115 10.49 -14.31 26.05
C GLY A 115 11.78 -14.88 25.44
N GLY A 116 12.85 -14.09 25.39
CA GLY A 116 14.14 -14.48 24.79
C GLY A 116 14.26 -14.17 23.29
N GLU A 117 13.18 -13.75 22.63
CA GLU A 117 13.14 -13.48 21.19
C GLU A 117 13.12 -11.96 20.88
N VAL A 118 13.65 -11.58 19.71
CA VAL A 118 13.78 -10.18 19.28
C VAL A 118 12.55 -9.72 18.51
N TYR A 119 11.97 -8.58 18.91
CA TYR A 119 10.81 -7.95 18.27
C TYR A 119 11.05 -6.46 17.98
N PRO A 120 10.25 -5.83 17.08
CA PRO A 120 10.30 -4.39 16.86
C PRO A 120 10.11 -3.60 18.17
N PRO A 121 10.71 -2.41 18.31
CA PRO A 121 10.62 -1.60 19.53
C PRO A 121 9.18 -1.10 19.73
N THR A 122 8.87 -0.64 20.94
CA THR A 122 7.56 -0.01 21.18
C THR A 122 7.48 1.36 20.52
N VAL A 123 6.26 1.90 20.37
CA VAL A 123 6.09 3.27 19.90
C VAL A 123 6.81 4.24 20.85
N ASN A 124 6.68 4.07 22.16
CA ASN A 124 7.29 4.93 23.18
C ASN A 124 8.82 5.05 23.00
N ASP A 125 9.49 3.94 22.71
CA ASP A 125 10.95 3.88 22.49
C ASP A 125 11.40 4.57 21.19
N THR A 126 10.47 4.90 20.30
CA THR A 126 10.71 5.52 18.98
C THR A 126 10.06 6.89 18.82
N GLN A 127 9.63 7.54 19.91
CA GLN A 127 9.09 8.91 19.88
C GLN A 127 10.18 9.99 19.94
N VAL A 128 11.31 9.67 20.58
CA VAL A 128 12.49 10.54 20.74
C VAL A 128 13.54 10.26 19.67
#